data_AF-M5PRB5-F1
#
_entry.id   AF-M5PRB5-F1
#
_cell.length_a   1.000
_cell.length_b   1.000
_cell.length_c   1.000
_cell.angle_alpha   90.00
_cell.angle_beta   90.00
_cell.angle_gamma   90.00
#
_symmetry.space_group_name_H-M   'P 1'
#
loop_
_entity.id
_entity.type
_entity.pdbx_description
1 polymer ?
#
loop_
_entity_poly.entity_id
_entity_poly.type
_entity_poly.pdbx_seq_one_letter_code
_entity_poly.pdbx_strand_id
1 'polypeptide(L)'
;MKIEVAESLVRSWLRHCEGCQVVELNWKPSPEWSLVISKELEATFTDMQARFPQAIKKTASLGQFLRQAEIDVLGMRIAPNGKVEMVFAVDSAFHSKGLSYGNDDGTRCRVQNKLLRTALLLDAYFHGIEAQILFVSPKINPGRASLLATALMETKDFFVERSQASFFLCGPDEFRDRILMPVLKLKDSIADTSELFLRSWQLVALFISEEKTNEAPAASMIQKSKEVLKQNYNEKRNALISAYYMSKYEHENLHLGNQSETFKQMAETYRINYRTLQNYRDYFDPHTGSHRRGWHQVDIPPQFKEIHNEFMLYEEPKLREIVLQSLRKG
;
A
#
# COMPACT_ATOMS: atom_id res chain seq x y z
N MET A 1 -9.25 2.13 -26.36
CA MET A 1 -9.42 1.72 -24.95
C MET A 1 -8.04 1.54 -24.35
N LYS A 2 -7.69 2.31 -23.31
CA LYS A 2 -6.46 2.09 -22.55
C LYS A 2 -6.80 1.01 -21.52
N ILE A 3 -6.18 -0.16 -21.61
CA ILE A 3 -6.38 -1.22 -20.62
C ILE A 3 -5.18 -1.15 -19.68
N GLU A 4 -5.40 -0.74 -18.44
CA GLU A 4 -4.37 -0.79 -17.41
C GLU A 4 -4.22 -2.24 -16.91
N VAL A 5 -2.98 -2.68 -16.67
CA VAL A 5 -2.72 -4.06 -16.22
C VAL A 5 -3.38 -4.37 -14.87
N ALA A 6 -3.49 -3.37 -13.99
CA ALA A 6 -4.15 -3.49 -12.71
C ALA A 6 -5.66 -3.75 -12.85
N GLU A 7 -6.32 -3.03 -13.76
CA GLU A 7 -7.73 -3.23 -14.10
C GLU A 7 -7.98 -4.61 -14.69
N SER A 8 -7.10 -5.07 -15.60
CA SER A 8 -7.21 -6.41 -16.19
C SER A 8 -7.06 -7.53 -15.16
N LEU A 9 -6.15 -7.37 -14.19
CA LEU A 9 -6.02 -8.27 -13.04
C LEU A 9 -7.27 -8.26 -12.18
N VAL A 10 -7.75 -7.07 -11.78
CA VAL A 10 -8.96 -6.93 -10.94
C VAL A 10 -10.17 -7.53 -11.63
N ARG A 11 -10.31 -7.35 -12.96
CA ARG A 11 -11.36 -8.01 -13.73
C ARG A 11 -11.30 -9.54 -13.63
N SER A 12 -10.10 -10.11 -13.76
CA SER A 12 -9.90 -11.56 -13.61
C SER A 12 -10.28 -12.02 -12.20
N TRP A 13 -9.90 -11.25 -11.18
CA TRP A 13 -10.25 -11.53 -9.79
C TRP A 13 -11.77 -11.48 -9.55
N LEU A 14 -12.47 -10.44 -10.03
CA LEU A 14 -13.92 -10.34 -9.86
C LEU A 14 -14.67 -11.49 -10.55
N ARG A 15 -14.26 -11.86 -11.77
CA ARG A 15 -14.89 -12.97 -12.50
C ARG A 15 -14.70 -14.31 -11.80
N HIS A 16 -13.47 -14.62 -11.40
CA HIS A 16 -13.10 -15.99 -11.05
C HIS A 16 -12.95 -16.25 -9.56
N CYS A 17 -12.69 -15.21 -8.77
CA CYS A 17 -12.54 -15.34 -7.31
C CYS A 17 -13.78 -14.84 -6.57
N GLU A 18 -14.36 -13.70 -6.99
CA GLU A 18 -15.58 -13.15 -6.36
C GLU A 18 -16.88 -13.66 -7.01
N GLY A 19 -16.77 -14.38 -8.12
CA GLY A 19 -17.90 -15.03 -8.80
C GLY A 19 -18.83 -14.06 -9.54
N CYS A 20 -18.33 -12.92 -9.98
CA CYS A 20 -19.10 -11.97 -10.78
C CYS A 20 -19.33 -12.50 -12.20
N GLN A 21 -20.60 -12.62 -12.61
CA GLN A 21 -20.96 -13.05 -13.96
C GLN A 21 -20.79 -11.91 -14.98
N VAL A 22 -20.95 -10.66 -14.56
CA VAL A 22 -20.74 -9.46 -15.38
C VAL A 22 -19.60 -8.66 -14.79
N VAL A 23 -18.59 -8.34 -15.60
CA VAL A 23 -17.49 -7.46 -15.18
C VAL A 23 -17.12 -6.52 -16.33
N GLU A 24 -17.23 -5.22 -16.07
CA GLU A 24 -16.98 -4.15 -17.02
C GLU A 24 -15.81 -3.26 -16.56
N LEU A 25 -14.96 -2.87 -17.51
CA LEU A 25 -13.83 -1.98 -17.27
C LEU A 25 -14.24 -0.54 -17.61
N ASN A 26 -13.71 0.44 -16.86
CA ASN A 26 -13.92 1.87 -17.10
C ASN A 26 -15.41 2.23 -17.18
N TRP A 27 -16.21 1.67 -16.26
CA TRP A 27 -17.66 1.80 -16.25
C TRP A 27 -18.08 3.25 -15.98
N LYS A 28 -19.02 3.75 -16.79
CA LYS A 28 -19.59 5.10 -16.67
C LYS A 28 -21.09 5.03 -16.94
N PRO A 29 -21.91 5.83 -16.22
CA PRO A 29 -23.31 5.95 -16.57
C PRO A 29 -23.44 6.57 -17.97
N SER A 30 -24.31 6.01 -18.80
CA SER A 30 -24.65 6.64 -20.08
C SER A 30 -25.38 7.96 -19.82
N PRO A 31 -25.07 9.03 -20.57
CA PRO A 31 -25.83 10.28 -20.49
C PRO A 31 -27.30 10.12 -20.89
N GLU A 32 -27.65 9.06 -21.62
CA GLU A 32 -29.01 8.74 -22.05
C GLU A 32 -29.81 7.94 -21.03
N TRP A 33 -29.19 7.48 -19.93
CA TRP A 33 -29.93 6.75 -18.90
C TRP A 33 -30.80 7.71 -18.10
N SER A 34 -32.09 7.37 -17.99
CA SER A 34 -33.01 8.11 -17.15
C SER A 34 -32.63 7.91 -15.68
N LEU A 35 -32.09 8.95 -15.05
CA LEU A 35 -31.82 8.97 -13.62
C LEU A 35 -32.89 9.78 -12.90
N VAL A 36 -33.63 9.13 -12.00
CA VAL A 36 -34.53 9.81 -11.07
C VAL A 36 -33.75 10.07 -9.78
N ILE A 37 -33.40 11.34 -9.57
CA ILE A 37 -32.71 11.76 -8.36
C ILE A 37 -33.74 11.93 -7.23
N SER A 38 -33.60 11.14 -6.15
CA SER A 38 -34.47 11.25 -4.99
C SER A 38 -34.07 12.43 -4.09
N LYS A 39 -35.01 12.88 -3.24
CA LYS A 39 -34.74 13.95 -2.27
C LYS A 39 -33.69 13.53 -1.25
N GLU A 40 -33.69 12.26 -0.87
CA GLU A 40 -32.75 11.66 0.07
C GLU A 40 -31.33 11.66 -0.52
N LEU A 41 -31.18 11.38 -1.81
CA LEU A 41 -29.90 11.41 -2.50
C LEU A 41 -29.35 12.84 -2.63
N GLU A 42 -30.20 13.83 -2.94
CA GLU A 42 -29.81 15.25 -2.94
C GLU A 42 -29.41 15.76 -1.55
N ALA A 43 -30.16 15.38 -0.51
CA ALA A 43 -29.82 15.71 0.87
C ALA A 43 -28.47 15.11 1.25
N THR A 44 -28.26 13.83 0.93
CA THR A 44 -26.98 13.15 1.16
C THR A 44 -25.84 13.86 0.44
N PHE A 45 -26.03 14.26 -0.82
CA PHE A 45 -25.01 15.01 -1.58
C PHE A 45 -24.68 16.37 -0.93
N THR A 46 -25.71 17.09 -0.47
CA THR A 46 -25.54 18.38 0.21
C THR A 46 -24.74 18.23 1.51
N ASP A 47 -25.10 17.26 2.35
CA ASP A 47 -24.38 16.94 3.58
C ASP A 47 -22.93 16.52 3.30
N MET A 48 -22.73 15.75 2.23
CA MET A 48 -21.43 15.30 1.77
C MET A 48 -20.55 16.50 1.37
N GLN A 49 -21.11 17.48 0.64
CA GLN A 49 -20.42 18.71 0.27
C GLN A 49 -20.03 19.56 1.49
N ALA A 50 -20.91 19.65 2.49
CA ALA A 50 -20.65 20.37 3.73
C ALA A 50 -19.54 19.69 4.57
N ARG A 51 -19.55 18.36 4.65
CA ARG A 51 -18.59 17.59 5.44
C ARG A 51 -17.22 17.45 4.77
N PHE A 52 -17.18 17.32 3.45
CA PHE A 52 -15.94 17.06 2.68
C PHE A 52 -15.66 18.10 1.59
N PRO A 53 -15.61 19.40 1.91
CA PRO A 53 -15.48 20.46 0.91
C PRO A 53 -14.17 20.37 0.11
N GLN A 54 -13.10 19.87 0.72
CA GLN A 54 -11.79 19.71 0.08
C GLN A 54 -11.75 18.54 -0.92
N ALA A 55 -12.50 17.46 -0.65
CA ALA A 55 -12.53 16.28 -1.51
C ALA A 55 -13.41 16.52 -2.74
N ILE A 56 -14.62 17.05 -2.55
CA ILE A 56 -15.65 17.11 -3.59
C ILE A 56 -15.43 18.28 -4.55
N LYS A 57 -14.72 19.32 -4.11
CA LYS A 57 -14.55 20.59 -4.81
C LYS A 57 -15.91 21.21 -5.19
N LYS A 58 -15.92 22.43 -5.73
CA LYS A 58 -17.16 23.18 -6.05
C LYS A 58 -17.91 22.60 -7.27
N THR A 59 -18.29 21.33 -7.23
CA THR A 59 -19.21 20.74 -8.21
C THR A 59 -20.60 21.30 -7.97
N ALA A 60 -21.23 21.85 -9.01
CA ALA A 60 -22.44 22.67 -8.85
C ALA A 60 -23.71 21.87 -8.56
N SER A 61 -23.80 20.61 -9.00
CA SER A 61 -24.99 19.77 -8.81
C SER A 61 -24.66 18.28 -8.73
N LEU A 62 -25.57 17.52 -8.09
CA LEU A 62 -25.48 16.07 -7.98
C LEU A 62 -25.44 15.39 -9.35
N GLY A 63 -26.34 15.77 -10.27
CA GLY A 63 -26.39 15.19 -11.60
C GLY A 63 -25.10 15.39 -12.42
N GLN A 64 -24.37 16.49 -12.20
CA GLN A 64 -23.04 16.68 -12.79
C GLN A 64 -22.00 15.78 -12.10
N PHE A 65 -22.05 15.71 -10.77
CA PHE A 65 -21.13 14.91 -9.97
C PHE A 65 -21.19 13.41 -10.33
N LEU A 66 -22.39 12.87 -10.56
CA LEU A 66 -22.62 11.48 -10.95
C LEU A 66 -22.14 11.20 -12.39
N ARG A 67 -22.42 12.10 -13.34
CA ARG A 67 -22.01 11.91 -14.75
C ARG A 67 -20.50 11.98 -14.99
N GLN A 68 -19.76 12.58 -14.07
CA GLN A 68 -18.29 12.63 -14.10
C GLN A 68 -17.65 11.39 -13.46
N ALA A 69 -18.45 10.48 -12.90
CA ALA A 69 -17.94 9.29 -12.26
C ALA A 69 -17.43 8.28 -13.29
N GLU A 70 -16.36 7.60 -12.91
CA GLU A 70 -15.75 6.49 -13.61
C GLU A 70 -15.36 5.47 -12.55
N ILE A 71 -15.79 4.23 -12.73
CA ILE A 71 -15.38 3.10 -11.90
C ILE A 71 -14.41 2.27 -12.75
N ASP A 72 -13.17 2.13 -12.30
CA ASP A 72 -12.13 1.46 -13.09
C ASP A 72 -12.54 0.00 -13.41
N VAL A 73 -13.13 -0.73 -12.46
CA VAL A 73 -13.75 -2.05 -12.70
C VAL A 73 -15.06 -2.20 -11.91
N LEU A 74 -16.17 -2.46 -12.61
CA LEU A 74 -17.47 -2.77 -12.02
C LEU A 74 -17.77 -4.27 -12.21
N GLY A 75 -18.03 -4.98 -11.12
CA GLY A 75 -18.49 -6.38 -11.13
C GLY A 75 -19.90 -6.51 -10.59
N MET A 76 -20.70 -7.41 -11.16
CA MET A 76 -22.01 -7.76 -10.65
C MET A 76 -22.10 -9.26 -10.45
N ARG A 77 -22.55 -9.65 -9.26
CA ARG A 77 -22.92 -11.02 -8.95
C ARG A 77 -24.43 -11.16 -9.06
N ILE A 78 -24.85 -12.16 -9.83
CA ILE A 78 -26.24 -12.44 -10.15
C ILE A 78 -26.63 -13.75 -9.44
N ALA A 79 -27.65 -13.68 -8.62
CA ALA A 79 -28.22 -14.84 -7.95
C ALA A 79 -28.89 -15.79 -8.97
N PRO A 80 -29.10 -17.08 -8.62
CA PRO A 80 -29.76 -18.04 -9.51
C PRO A 80 -31.15 -17.63 -10.00
N ASN A 81 -31.84 -16.72 -9.28
CA ASN A 81 -33.14 -16.17 -9.68
C ASN A 81 -33.03 -15.00 -10.70
N GLY A 82 -31.82 -14.71 -11.19
CA GLY A 82 -31.56 -13.67 -12.18
C GLY A 82 -31.46 -12.25 -11.61
N LYS A 83 -31.57 -12.05 -10.30
CA LYS A 83 -31.42 -10.73 -9.67
C LYS A 83 -29.96 -10.45 -9.35
N VAL A 84 -29.55 -9.18 -9.48
CA VAL A 84 -28.25 -8.73 -8.97
C VAL A 84 -28.30 -8.75 -7.45
N GLU A 85 -27.42 -9.53 -6.84
CA GLU A 85 -27.32 -9.66 -5.38
C GLU A 85 -26.24 -8.75 -4.80
N MET A 86 -25.16 -8.50 -5.55
CA MET A 86 -24.04 -7.72 -5.08
C MET A 86 -23.35 -6.99 -6.23
N VAL A 87 -22.97 -5.74 -5.99
CA VAL A 87 -22.16 -4.93 -6.89
C VAL A 87 -20.79 -4.69 -6.28
N PHE A 88 -19.73 -4.93 -7.06
CA PHE A 88 -18.36 -4.59 -6.71
C PHE A 88 -17.93 -3.40 -7.54
N ALA A 89 -17.50 -2.31 -6.91
CA ALA A 89 -16.90 -1.17 -7.58
C ALA A 89 -15.47 -1.03 -7.10
N VAL A 90 -14.52 -1.20 -8.03
CA VAL A 90 -13.10 -1.23 -7.71
C VAL A 90 -12.38 -0.13 -8.47
N ASP A 91 -11.81 0.80 -7.71
CA ASP A 91 -10.87 1.79 -8.20
C ASP A 91 -9.44 1.29 -7.96
N SER A 92 -8.63 1.22 -9.02
CA SER A 92 -7.25 0.73 -8.94
C SER A 92 -6.25 1.86 -9.17
N ALA A 93 -5.20 1.91 -8.35
CA ALA A 93 -4.14 2.89 -8.52
C ALA A 93 -2.77 2.21 -8.49
N PHE A 94 -2.20 2.04 -9.69
CA PHE A 94 -0.87 1.48 -9.88
C PHE A 94 0.11 2.52 -10.41
N HIS A 95 1.23 2.68 -9.71
CA HIS A 95 2.43 3.32 -10.22
C HIS A 95 3.65 2.65 -9.59
N SER A 96 4.67 2.36 -10.39
CA SER A 96 5.96 1.80 -9.92
C SER A 96 6.63 2.58 -8.78
N LYS A 97 6.42 3.90 -8.69
CA LYS A 97 6.92 4.78 -7.62
C LYS A 97 6.00 4.85 -6.40
N GLY A 98 4.90 4.10 -6.40
CA GLY A 98 3.86 4.11 -5.37
C GLY A 98 2.80 5.18 -5.60
N LEU A 99 1.70 5.09 -4.85
CA LEU A 99 0.60 6.04 -4.95
C LEU A 99 1.07 7.48 -4.67
N SER A 100 0.87 8.37 -5.65
CA SER A 100 1.10 9.81 -5.54
C SER A 100 0.19 10.55 -6.49
N TYR A 101 -0.66 11.40 -5.93
CA TYR A 101 -1.55 12.31 -6.66
C TYR A 101 -1.17 13.76 -6.34
N GLY A 102 0.13 14.06 -6.38
CA GLY A 102 0.69 15.33 -5.94
C GLY A 102 1.08 15.29 -4.47
N ASN A 103 0.72 16.32 -3.71
CA ASN A 103 0.96 16.36 -2.27
C ASN A 103 0.06 15.37 -1.50
N ASP A 104 0.33 15.23 -0.20
CA ASP A 104 -0.33 14.25 0.64
C ASP A 104 -1.82 14.55 0.83
N ASP A 105 -2.19 15.82 1.03
CA ASP A 105 -3.59 16.25 1.08
C ASP A 105 -4.32 16.00 -0.25
N GLY A 106 -3.65 16.25 -1.38
CA GLY A 106 -4.20 15.99 -2.72
C GLY A 106 -4.42 14.50 -2.97
N THR A 107 -3.56 13.63 -2.42
CA THR A 107 -3.72 12.18 -2.50
C THR A 107 -4.89 11.71 -1.65
N ARG A 108 -4.96 12.14 -0.38
CA ARG A 108 -6.08 11.85 0.52
C ARG A 108 -7.42 12.28 -0.10
N CYS A 109 -7.52 13.54 -0.51
CA CYS A 109 -8.75 14.12 -1.04
C CYS A 109 -9.20 13.45 -2.34
N ARG A 110 -8.28 13.04 -3.22
CA ARG A 110 -8.65 12.32 -4.46
C ARG A 110 -9.21 10.93 -4.17
N VAL A 111 -8.57 10.17 -3.28
CA VAL A 111 -9.08 8.84 -2.89
C VAL A 111 -10.42 8.98 -2.19
N GLN A 112 -10.55 9.93 -1.26
CA GLN A 112 -11.83 10.20 -0.58
C GLN A 112 -12.93 10.58 -1.58
N ASN A 113 -12.64 11.45 -2.56
CA ASN A 113 -13.61 11.80 -3.60
C ASN A 113 -14.01 10.60 -4.47
N LYS A 114 -13.07 9.72 -4.84
CA LYS A 114 -13.40 8.48 -5.56
C LYS A 114 -14.38 7.62 -4.76
N LEU A 115 -14.08 7.34 -3.49
CA LEU A 115 -14.95 6.55 -2.61
C LEU A 115 -16.34 7.17 -2.44
N LEU A 116 -16.39 8.47 -2.13
CA LEU A 116 -17.63 9.23 -1.95
C LEU A 116 -18.49 9.25 -3.22
N ARG A 117 -17.86 9.48 -4.38
CA ARG A 117 -18.54 9.52 -5.67
C ARG A 117 -19.09 8.16 -6.06
N THR A 118 -18.28 7.12 -5.92
CA THR A 118 -18.68 5.75 -6.25
C THR A 118 -19.88 5.33 -5.39
N ALA A 119 -19.91 5.66 -4.09
CA ALA A 119 -21.06 5.36 -3.24
C ALA A 119 -22.36 6.01 -3.71
N LEU A 120 -22.36 7.33 -3.93
CA LEU A 120 -23.56 8.01 -4.44
C LEU A 120 -23.98 7.51 -5.82
N LEU A 121 -23.02 7.14 -6.66
CA LEU A 121 -23.29 6.58 -7.99
C LEU A 121 -23.99 5.21 -7.88
N LEU A 122 -23.55 4.36 -6.96
CA LEU A 122 -24.19 3.08 -6.72
C LEU A 122 -25.57 3.25 -6.09
N ASP A 123 -25.74 4.16 -5.12
CA ASP A 123 -27.05 4.46 -4.54
C ASP A 123 -28.04 5.03 -5.58
N ALA A 124 -27.54 5.71 -6.61
CA ALA A 124 -28.33 6.30 -7.69
C ALA A 124 -28.77 5.28 -8.76
N TYR A 125 -27.87 4.41 -9.21
CA TYR A 125 -28.11 3.49 -10.33
C TYR A 125 -28.37 2.03 -9.92
N PHE A 126 -27.93 1.64 -8.73
CA PHE A 126 -28.05 0.28 -8.17
C PHE A 126 -28.77 0.30 -6.82
N HIS A 127 -29.77 1.18 -6.69
CA HIS A 127 -30.48 1.43 -5.46
C HIS A 127 -31.02 0.14 -4.82
N GLY A 128 -30.73 -0.04 -3.52
CA GLY A 128 -31.20 -1.19 -2.74
C GLY A 128 -30.43 -2.49 -2.98
N ILE A 129 -29.33 -2.47 -3.75
CA ILE A 129 -28.43 -3.61 -3.94
C ILE A 129 -27.22 -3.44 -3.01
N GLU A 130 -26.80 -4.52 -2.36
CA GLU A 130 -25.57 -4.52 -1.55
C GLU A 130 -24.35 -4.21 -2.42
N ALA A 131 -23.44 -3.39 -1.91
CA ALA A 131 -22.26 -2.98 -2.65
C ALA A 131 -20.97 -3.15 -1.85
N GLN A 132 -19.89 -3.52 -2.53
CA GLN A 132 -18.53 -3.40 -2.01
C GLN A 132 -17.75 -2.41 -2.86
N ILE A 133 -17.25 -1.35 -2.23
CA ILE A 133 -16.44 -0.31 -2.85
C ILE A 133 -15.00 -0.49 -2.36
N LEU A 134 -14.11 -0.81 -3.29
CA LEU A 134 -12.71 -1.09 -2.99
C LEU A 134 -11.81 -0.05 -3.68
N PHE A 135 -10.93 0.59 -2.91
CA PHE A 135 -9.79 1.27 -3.48
C PHE A 135 -8.55 0.38 -3.32
N VAL A 136 -7.93 -0.02 -4.43
CA VAL A 136 -6.86 -1.01 -4.42
C VAL A 136 -5.57 -0.43 -4.95
N SER A 137 -4.47 -0.63 -4.23
CA SER A 137 -3.15 -0.20 -4.69
C SER A 137 -2.07 -1.21 -4.28
N PRO A 138 -1.32 -1.78 -5.24
CA PRO A 138 -0.24 -2.72 -4.93
C PRO A 138 0.96 -2.04 -4.26
N LYS A 139 1.03 -0.70 -4.24
CA LYS A 139 2.15 0.04 -3.66
C LYS A 139 1.72 1.38 -3.06
N ILE A 140 1.74 1.46 -1.74
CA ILE A 140 1.45 2.67 -0.96
C ILE A 140 2.70 3.07 -0.19
N ASN A 141 3.02 4.36 -0.19
CA ASN A 141 4.12 4.90 0.60
C ASN A 141 3.74 4.91 2.09
N PRO A 142 4.62 4.49 3.05
CA PRO A 142 4.24 4.34 4.45
C PRO A 142 3.59 5.57 5.09
N GLY A 143 4.12 6.77 4.84
CA GLY A 143 3.55 8.03 5.36
C GLY A 143 2.15 8.35 4.83
N ARG A 144 1.73 7.75 3.72
CA ARG A 144 0.39 7.94 3.13
C ARG A 144 -0.62 6.89 3.57
N ALA A 145 -0.16 5.74 4.08
CA ALA A 145 -1.07 4.68 4.51
C ALA A 145 -2.03 5.16 5.61
N SER A 146 -1.54 5.93 6.58
CA SER A 146 -2.36 6.53 7.65
C SER A 146 -3.38 7.52 7.09
N LEU A 147 -2.98 8.40 6.17
CA LEU A 147 -3.88 9.39 5.56
C LEU A 147 -5.02 8.74 4.78
N LEU A 148 -4.73 7.66 4.04
CA LEU A 148 -5.75 6.93 3.31
C LEU A 148 -6.69 6.15 4.24
N ALA A 149 -6.15 5.59 5.34
CA ALA A 149 -6.95 4.95 6.37
C ALA A 149 -7.92 5.95 7.01
N THR A 150 -7.47 7.17 7.32
CA THR A 150 -8.33 8.25 7.81
C THR A 150 -9.42 8.60 6.79
N ALA A 151 -9.08 8.79 5.51
CA ALA A 151 -10.08 9.07 4.48
C ALA A 151 -11.14 7.96 4.38
N LEU A 152 -10.72 6.70 4.42
CA LEU A 152 -11.64 5.55 4.40
C LEU A 152 -12.57 5.56 5.63
N MET A 153 -12.01 5.78 6.82
CA MET A 153 -12.77 5.82 8.08
C MET A 153 -13.82 6.93 8.04
N GLU A 154 -13.43 8.14 7.67
CA GLU A 154 -14.35 9.27 7.57
C GLU A 154 -15.46 9.04 6.52
N THR A 155 -15.12 8.39 5.40
CA THR A 155 -16.12 8.00 4.38
C THR A 155 -17.08 6.94 4.91
N LYS A 156 -16.58 5.91 5.61
CA LYS A 156 -17.42 4.90 6.26
C LYS A 156 -18.39 5.57 7.22
N ASP A 157 -17.87 6.36 8.15
CA ASP A 157 -18.66 7.07 9.17
C ASP A 157 -19.72 7.97 8.56
N PHE A 158 -19.45 8.55 7.38
CA PHE A 158 -20.45 9.33 6.65
C PHE A 158 -21.56 8.45 6.07
N PHE A 159 -21.25 7.29 5.50
CA PHE A 159 -22.24 6.41 4.89
C PHE A 159 -22.91 5.42 5.85
N VAL A 160 -22.48 5.38 7.12
CA VAL A 160 -23.21 4.65 8.17
C VAL A 160 -24.69 5.04 8.12
N GLU A 161 -25.55 4.03 8.02
CA GLU A 161 -27.03 4.14 7.92
C GLU A 161 -27.57 4.87 6.67
N ARG A 162 -26.71 5.37 5.77
CA ARG A 162 -27.11 6.07 4.54
C ARG A 162 -27.04 5.20 3.30
N SER A 163 -26.18 4.18 3.29
CA SER A 163 -25.98 3.28 2.16
C SER A 163 -25.77 1.84 2.63
N GLN A 164 -26.05 0.88 1.74
CA GLN A 164 -25.70 -0.54 1.91
C GLN A 164 -24.27 -0.85 1.46
N ALA A 165 -23.51 0.17 1.04
CA ALA A 165 -22.14 0.01 0.60
C ALA A 165 -21.17 -0.25 1.75
N SER A 166 -20.33 -1.28 1.59
CA SER A 166 -19.16 -1.53 2.41
C SER A 166 -17.89 -1.01 1.73
N PHE A 167 -17.01 -0.36 2.49
CA PHE A 167 -15.82 0.28 1.94
C PHE A 167 -14.53 -0.45 2.35
N PHE A 168 -13.59 -0.59 1.43
CA PHE A 168 -12.30 -1.24 1.67
C PHE A 168 -11.15 -0.47 1.03
N LEU A 169 -9.99 -0.49 1.70
CA LEU A 169 -8.73 0.01 1.16
C LEU A 169 -7.73 -1.15 1.16
N CYS A 170 -7.45 -1.71 -0.01
CA CYS A 170 -6.49 -2.80 -0.13
C CYS A 170 -5.09 -2.25 -0.39
N GLY A 171 -4.29 -2.23 0.68
CA GLY A 171 -2.86 -1.91 0.61
C GLY A 171 -2.02 -3.05 0.01
N PRO A 172 -0.68 -2.93 0.00
CA PRO A 172 0.20 -3.87 -0.71
C PRO A 172 0.02 -5.35 -0.33
N ASP A 173 -0.03 -5.65 0.97
CA ASP A 173 -0.16 -7.03 1.45
C ASP A 173 -1.56 -7.59 1.15
N GLU A 174 -2.61 -6.81 1.40
CA GLU A 174 -3.98 -7.23 1.09
C GLU A 174 -4.20 -7.37 -0.42
N PHE A 175 -3.66 -6.46 -1.24
CA PHE A 175 -3.69 -6.57 -2.70
C PHE A 175 -3.05 -7.89 -3.16
N ARG A 176 -1.89 -8.22 -2.59
CA ARG A 176 -1.20 -9.47 -2.91
C ARG A 176 -2.05 -10.68 -2.55
N ASP A 177 -2.52 -10.74 -1.31
CA ASP A 177 -3.10 -11.97 -0.77
C ASP A 177 -4.56 -12.16 -1.18
N ARG A 178 -5.32 -11.07 -1.33
CA ARG A 178 -6.74 -11.10 -1.70
C ARG A 178 -6.97 -11.10 -3.21
N ILE A 179 -6.13 -10.42 -3.99
CA ILE A 179 -6.36 -10.20 -5.43
C ILE A 179 -5.33 -10.96 -6.27
N LEU A 180 -4.05 -10.63 -6.15
CA LEU A 180 -3.03 -11.14 -7.05
C LEU A 180 -2.84 -12.65 -6.92
N MET A 181 -2.50 -13.15 -5.73
CA MET A 181 -2.17 -14.56 -5.52
C MET A 181 -3.32 -15.51 -5.87
N PRO A 182 -4.58 -15.22 -5.52
CA PRO A 182 -5.72 -16.03 -5.97
C PRO A 182 -5.81 -16.12 -7.49
N VAL A 183 -5.67 -15.01 -8.22
CA VAL A 183 -5.71 -15.03 -9.69
C VAL A 183 -4.56 -15.83 -10.28
N LEU A 184 -3.33 -15.65 -9.79
CA LEU A 184 -2.17 -16.37 -10.31
C LEU A 184 -2.28 -17.90 -10.15
N LYS A 185 -3.02 -18.37 -9.12
CA LYS A 185 -3.27 -19.81 -8.89
C LYS A 185 -4.24 -20.41 -9.90
N LEU A 186 -5.01 -19.60 -10.63
CA LEU A 186 -5.98 -20.06 -11.62
C LEU A 186 -5.37 -20.31 -13.00
N LYS A 187 -4.05 -20.14 -13.15
CA LYS A 187 -3.36 -20.25 -14.44
C LYS A 187 -3.62 -21.58 -15.17
N ASP A 188 -3.86 -22.67 -14.44
CA ASP A 188 -4.05 -24.02 -15.01
C ASP A 188 -5.55 -24.39 -15.13
N SER A 189 -6.44 -23.63 -14.49
CA SER A 189 -7.88 -23.94 -14.43
C SER A 189 -8.72 -23.14 -15.44
N ILE A 190 -8.16 -22.09 -16.04
CA ILE A 190 -8.89 -21.19 -16.95
C ILE A 190 -8.21 -21.17 -18.32
N ALA A 191 -8.95 -21.68 -19.32
CA ALA A 191 -8.55 -21.69 -20.73
C ALA A 191 -9.15 -20.51 -21.54
N ASP A 192 -9.89 -19.60 -20.90
CA ASP A 192 -10.54 -18.45 -21.56
C ASP A 192 -9.48 -17.52 -22.20
N THR A 193 -9.48 -17.47 -23.53
CA THR A 193 -8.54 -16.66 -24.32
C THR A 193 -8.81 -15.16 -24.22
N SER A 194 -9.95 -14.75 -23.69
CA SER A 194 -10.31 -13.33 -23.48
C SER A 194 -9.71 -12.74 -22.20
N GLU A 195 -9.12 -13.55 -21.32
CA GLU A 195 -8.51 -13.09 -20.07
C GLU A 195 -7.08 -12.58 -20.25
N LEU A 196 -6.94 -11.32 -20.69
CA LEU A 196 -5.64 -10.72 -21.02
C LEU A 196 -4.60 -10.89 -19.90
N PHE A 197 -4.95 -10.62 -18.64
CA PHE A 197 -4.01 -10.75 -17.52
C PHE A 197 -3.58 -12.21 -17.31
N LEU A 198 -4.53 -13.16 -17.24
CA LEU A 198 -4.22 -14.58 -17.05
C LEU A 198 -3.41 -15.14 -18.23
N ARG A 199 -3.73 -14.77 -19.47
CA ARG A 199 -2.96 -15.17 -20.66
C ARG A 199 -1.54 -14.60 -20.63
N SER A 200 -1.39 -13.34 -20.24
CA SER A 200 -0.07 -12.71 -20.06
C SER A 200 0.73 -13.42 -18.98
N TRP A 201 0.08 -13.77 -17.86
CA TRP A 201 0.72 -14.52 -16.79
C TRP A 201 1.08 -15.94 -17.21
N GLN A 202 0.20 -16.66 -17.91
CA GLN A 202 0.49 -17.99 -18.46
C GLN A 202 1.72 -17.95 -19.38
N LEU A 203 1.81 -16.94 -20.26
CA LEU A 203 2.97 -16.73 -21.13
C LEU A 203 4.24 -16.52 -20.31
N VAL A 204 4.23 -15.58 -19.35
CA VAL A 204 5.38 -15.32 -18.47
C VAL A 204 5.74 -16.57 -17.67
N ALA A 205 4.73 -17.32 -17.21
CA ALA A 205 4.91 -18.53 -16.44
C ALA A 205 5.58 -19.65 -17.24
N LEU A 206 5.47 -19.69 -18.58
CA LEU A 206 6.23 -20.63 -19.42
C LEU A 206 7.73 -20.45 -19.18
N PHE A 207 8.22 -19.21 -19.25
CA PHE A 207 9.63 -18.90 -19.05
C PHE A 207 10.09 -18.99 -17.59
N ILE A 208 9.19 -18.73 -16.63
CA ILE A 208 9.46 -19.01 -15.21
C ILE A 208 9.49 -20.52 -14.93
N SER A 209 8.75 -21.32 -15.71
CA SER A 209 8.70 -22.78 -15.59
C SER A 209 9.82 -23.50 -16.35
N GLU A 210 10.33 -22.93 -17.45
CA GLU A 210 11.47 -23.45 -18.22
C GLU A 210 12.80 -23.32 -17.45
N GLU A 211 12.95 -22.32 -16.58
CA GLU A 211 14.07 -22.25 -15.64
C GLU A 211 14.09 -23.43 -14.63
N LYS A 212 13.00 -24.19 -14.48
CA LYS A 212 12.93 -25.35 -13.55
C LYS A 212 13.31 -26.70 -14.15
N THR A 213 13.82 -26.76 -15.39
CA THR A 213 14.36 -28.02 -15.94
C THR A 213 15.88 -28.09 -16.06
N ASN A 214 16.64 -27.12 -15.54
CA ASN A 214 18.08 -27.33 -15.31
C ASN A 214 18.68 -26.78 -14.02
N GLU A 215 17.95 -26.07 -13.15
CA GLU A 215 18.41 -25.81 -11.78
C GLU A 215 17.26 -25.88 -10.76
N ALA A 216 17.61 -26.30 -9.53
CA ALA A 216 16.72 -26.71 -8.42
C ALA A 216 15.61 -25.69 -8.01
N PRO A 217 14.51 -26.13 -7.34
CA PRO A 217 13.18 -25.55 -7.45
C PRO A 217 12.94 -24.27 -6.62
N ALA A 218 12.06 -23.39 -7.13
CA ALA A 218 11.60 -22.09 -6.62
C ALA A 218 11.28 -21.94 -5.10
N ALA A 219 11.24 -23.00 -4.31
CA ALA A 219 11.34 -22.89 -2.86
C ALA A 219 12.67 -22.21 -2.45
N SER A 220 13.75 -22.48 -3.18
CA SER A 220 15.06 -21.84 -2.99
C SER A 220 15.03 -20.35 -3.30
N MET A 221 14.32 -19.88 -4.33
CA MET A 221 14.22 -18.44 -4.66
C MET A 221 13.32 -17.66 -3.68
N ILE A 222 12.23 -18.25 -3.22
CA ILE A 222 11.39 -17.63 -2.17
C ILE A 222 12.15 -17.59 -0.85
N GLN A 223 12.94 -18.63 -0.56
CA GLN A 223 13.81 -18.66 0.59
C GLN A 223 14.97 -17.66 0.46
N LYS A 224 15.61 -17.57 -0.70
CA LYS A 224 16.69 -16.61 -1.00
C LYS A 224 16.20 -15.17 -0.98
N SER A 225 14.99 -14.88 -1.45
CA SER A 225 14.38 -13.53 -1.35
C SER A 225 13.95 -13.18 0.08
N LYS A 226 13.42 -14.14 0.84
CA LYS A 226 13.19 -13.97 2.29
C LYS A 226 14.52 -13.78 3.05
N GLU A 227 15.56 -14.50 2.68
CA GLU A 227 16.91 -14.39 3.24
C GLU A 227 17.53 -13.05 2.90
N VAL A 228 17.41 -12.55 1.66
CA VAL A 228 17.86 -11.21 1.25
C VAL A 228 17.08 -10.12 1.98
N LEU A 229 15.76 -10.26 2.14
CA LEU A 229 14.95 -9.29 2.90
C LEU A 229 15.30 -9.31 4.40
N LYS A 230 15.51 -10.50 4.97
CA LYS A 230 15.93 -10.68 6.36
C LYS A 230 17.36 -10.17 6.56
N GLN A 231 18.23 -10.36 5.58
CA GLN A 231 19.59 -9.84 5.56
C GLN A 231 19.57 -8.31 5.51
N ASN A 232 18.83 -7.70 4.60
CA ASN A 232 18.71 -6.24 4.52
C ASN A 232 18.09 -5.64 5.80
N TYR A 233 17.12 -6.32 6.41
CA TYR A 233 16.55 -5.92 7.70
C TYR A 233 17.60 -6.00 8.83
N ASN A 234 18.35 -7.09 8.89
CA ASN A 234 19.41 -7.28 9.87
C ASN A 234 20.56 -6.27 9.68
N GLU A 235 20.99 -6.03 8.45
CA GLU A 235 22.03 -5.05 8.10
C GLU A 235 21.60 -3.64 8.53
N LYS A 236 20.35 -3.23 8.21
CA LYS A 236 19.81 -1.95 8.66
C LYS A 236 19.69 -1.86 10.18
N ARG A 237 19.23 -2.92 10.85
CA ARG A 237 19.11 -2.94 12.31
C ARG A 237 20.48 -2.88 12.99
N ASN A 238 21.46 -3.62 12.50
CA ASN A 238 22.84 -3.59 13.00
C ASN A 238 23.50 -2.22 12.79
N ALA A 239 23.22 -1.57 11.65
CA ALA A 239 23.64 -0.20 11.41
C ALA A 239 23.04 0.78 12.42
N LEU A 240 21.76 0.65 12.77
CA LEU A 240 21.12 1.47 13.80
C LEU A 240 21.71 1.23 15.19
N ILE A 241 21.96 -0.03 15.57
CA ILE A 241 22.60 -0.38 16.85
C ILE A 241 24.02 0.17 16.91
N SER A 242 24.78 0.08 15.81
CA SER A 242 26.14 0.61 15.73
C SER A 242 26.14 2.14 15.81
N ALA A 243 25.20 2.81 15.14
CA ALA A 243 25.02 4.25 15.25
C ALA A 243 24.65 4.69 16.69
N TYR A 244 23.79 3.91 17.35
CA TYR A 244 23.42 4.12 18.75
C TYR A 244 24.61 3.96 19.70
N TYR A 245 25.40 2.88 19.54
CA TYR A 245 26.64 2.67 20.29
C TYR A 245 27.61 3.84 20.07
N MET A 246 27.86 4.21 18.82
CA MET A 246 28.76 5.31 18.45
C MET A 246 28.29 6.66 19.00
N SER A 247 26.98 6.82 19.22
CA SER A 247 26.41 8.00 19.86
C SER A 247 26.65 8.03 21.37
N LYS A 248 26.51 6.87 22.03
CA LYS A 248 26.58 6.75 23.49
C LYS A 248 28.00 6.58 24.03
N TYR A 249 28.86 5.88 23.30
CA TYR A 249 30.17 5.41 23.78
C TYR A 249 31.33 5.72 22.83
N GLU A 250 31.06 6.45 21.74
CA GLU A 250 32.06 6.77 20.72
C GLU A 250 32.70 5.53 20.07
N HIS A 251 33.92 5.63 19.56
CA HIS A 251 34.53 4.67 18.63
C HIS A 251 35.76 3.95 19.20
N GLU A 252 36.34 4.49 20.26
CA GLU A 252 37.67 4.18 20.78
C GLU A 252 37.77 2.70 21.20
N ASN A 253 36.71 2.20 21.85
CA ASN A 253 36.65 0.84 22.36
C ASN A 253 36.34 -0.22 21.29
N LEU A 254 36.04 0.18 20.05
CA LEU A 254 35.83 -0.77 18.94
C LEU A 254 37.14 -1.18 18.28
N HIS A 255 38.21 -0.40 18.46
CA HIS A 255 39.53 -0.65 17.89
C HIS A 255 39.55 -0.80 16.35
N LEU A 256 38.69 -0.04 15.67
CA LEU A 256 38.56 -0.04 14.19
C LEU A 256 39.26 1.15 13.52
N GLY A 257 40.25 1.73 14.20
CA GLY A 257 40.93 2.95 13.76
C GLY A 257 40.27 4.22 14.28
N ASN A 258 40.39 5.31 13.54
CA ASN A 258 39.77 6.59 13.90
C ASN A 258 38.26 6.61 13.58
N GLN A 259 37.54 7.62 14.08
CA GLN A 259 36.08 7.72 13.92
C GLN A 259 35.62 7.60 12.46
N SER A 260 36.33 8.24 11.51
CA SER A 260 36.00 8.15 10.09
C SER A 260 36.25 6.77 9.51
N GLU A 261 37.34 6.11 9.90
CA GLU A 261 37.63 4.72 9.52
C GLU A 261 36.58 3.75 10.06
N THR A 262 36.21 3.90 11.33
CA THR A 262 35.15 3.12 11.98
C THR A 262 33.84 3.24 11.22
N PHE A 263 33.40 4.46 10.91
CA PHE A 263 32.17 4.67 10.13
C PHE A 263 32.26 4.08 8.71
N LYS A 264 33.41 4.18 8.04
CA LYS A 264 33.59 3.58 6.70
C LYS A 264 33.51 2.06 6.76
N GLN A 265 34.22 1.43 7.69
CA GLN A 265 34.21 -0.02 7.86
C GLN A 265 32.82 -0.54 8.22
N MET A 266 32.12 0.12 9.15
CA MET A 266 30.74 -0.23 9.49
C MET A 266 29.79 -0.06 8.30
N ALA A 267 29.90 1.04 7.56
CA ALA A 267 29.03 1.32 6.41
C ALA A 267 29.24 0.29 5.28
N GLU A 268 30.49 -0.09 5.03
CA GLU A 268 30.85 -1.17 4.10
C GLU A 268 30.28 -2.51 4.55
N THR A 269 30.47 -2.86 5.82
CA THR A 269 29.96 -4.10 6.42
C THR A 269 28.44 -4.21 6.32
N TYR A 270 27.72 -3.10 6.52
CA TYR A 270 26.26 -3.05 6.46
C TYR A 270 25.71 -2.67 5.08
N ARG A 271 26.57 -2.52 4.07
CA ARG A 271 26.20 -2.17 2.69
C ARG A 271 25.33 -0.91 2.59
N ILE A 272 25.61 0.08 3.43
CA ILE A 272 24.93 1.39 3.43
C ILE A 272 25.91 2.51 3.08
N ASN A 273 25.38 3.67 2.70
CA ASN A 273 26.22 4.84 2.50
C ASN A 273 26.81 5.30 3.84
N TYR A 274 28.10 5.64 3.85
CA TYR A 274 28.80 6.23 4.99
C TYR A 274 28.03 7.40 5.64
N ARG A 275 27.49 8.32 4.82
CA ARG A 275 26.71 9.47 5.30
C ARG A 275 25.39 9.04 5.95
N THR A 276 24.79 7.95 5.48
CA THR A 276 23.57 7.40 6.09
C THR A 276 23.84 6.94 7.52
N LEU A 277 24.96 6.25 7.76
CA LEU A 277 25.33 5.81 9.11
C LEU A 277 25.65 6.99 10.05
N GLN A 278 26.28 8.05 9.53
CA GLN A 278 26.48 9.29 10.29
C GLN A 278 25.15 9.96 10.67
N ASN A 279 24.23 10.08 9.71
CA ASN A 279 22.89 10.62 9.96
C ASN A 279 22.14 9.78 11.00
N TYR A 280 22.33 8.46 11.00
CA TYR A 280 21.72 7.60 12.01
C TYR A 280 22.23 7.93 13.42
N ARG A 281 23.52 8.20 13.57
CA ARG A 281 24.09 8.64 14.85
C ARG A 281 23.54 10.01 15.25
N ASP A 282 23.42 10.94 14.31
CA ASP A 282 22.92 12.29 14.59
C ASP A 282 21.48 12.28 15.16
N TYR A 283 20.66 11.30 14.80
CA TYR A 283 19.35 11.07 15.41
C TYR A 283 19.41 10.60 16.86
N PHE A 284 20.48 9.91 17.27
CA PHE A 284 20.63 9.39 18.63
C PHE A 284 21.35 10.35 19.57
N ASP A 285 22.23 11.20 19.04
CA ASP A 285 23.05 12.13 19.82
C ASP A 285 22.26 12.97 20.86
N PRO A 286 21.04 13.49 20.57
CA PRO A 286 20.24 14.21 21.56
C PRO A 286 19.73 13.36 22.74
N HIS A 287 19.77 12.03 22.62
CA HIS A 287 19.08 11.09 23.51
C HIS A 287 20.02 10.18 24.29
N THR A 288 21.32 10.17 23.99
CA THR A 288 22.30 9.24 24.59
C THR A 288 23.26 9.90 25.59
N GLY A 289 23.13 11.20 25.82
CA GLY A 289 24.10 11.97 26.61
C GLY A 289 25.40 12.28 25.84
N SER A 290 25.37 12.14 24.51
CA SER A 290 26.47 12.50 23.61
C SER A 290 26.89 13.96 23.78
N HIS A 291 28.19 14.25 23.64
CA HIS A 291 28.69 15.61 23.62
C HIS A 291 28.31 16.38 22.34
N ARG A 292 27.80 15.65 21.32
CA ARG A 292 27.35 16.21 20.05
C ARG A 292 25.88 16.60 20.13
N ARG A 293 25.52 17.71 19.47
CA ARG A 293 24.15 18.21 19.45
C ARG A 293 23.18 17.36 18.62
N GLY A 294 23.66 16.68 17.56
CA GLY A 294 22.82 15.91 16.64
C GLY A 294 21.60 16.68 16.09
N TRP A 295 20.60 15.92 15.64
CA TRP A 295 19.33 16.44 15.11
C TRP A 295 18.32 16.72 16.24
N HIS A 296 18.71 17.56 17.20
CA HIS A 296 17.91 17.97 18.36
C HIS A 296 16.58 18.70 18.06
N GLN A 297 16.38 19.18 16.83
CA GLN A 297 15.16 19.87 16.39
C GLN A 297 14.16 18.93 15.71
N VAL A 298 14.50 17.65 15.57
CA VAL A 298 13.69 16.66 14.84
C VAL A 298 13.30 15.55 15.81
N ASP A 299 12.02 15.16 15.79
CA ASP A 299 11.57 14.01 16.58
C ASP A 299 12.29 12.73 16.15
N ILE A 300 12.72 11.93 17.13
CA ILE A 300 13.35 10.64 16.87
C ILE A 300 12.36 9.70 16.14
N PRO A 301 12.70 9.17 14.96
CA PRO A 301 11.79 8.30 14.22
C PRO A 301 11.46 7.01 15.01
N PRO A 302 10.29 6.38 14.80
CA PRO A 302 9.84 5.23 15.59
C PRO A 302 10.86 4.08 15.70
N GLN A 303 11.50 3.70 14.58
CA GLN A 303 12.52 2.63 14.57
C GLN A 303 13.77 2.98 15.38
N PHE A 304 14.12 4.26 15.47
CA PHE A 304 15.24 4.74 16.28
C PHE A 304 14.84 4.76 17.76
N LYS A 305 13.60 5.18 18.05
CA LYS A 305 13.04 5.12 19.40
C LYS A 305 13.00 3.69 19.95
N GLU A 306 12.68 2.70 19.11
CA GLU A 306 12.73 1.28 19.48
C GLU A 306 14.14 0.84 19.90
N ILE A 307 15.16 1.13 19.08
CA ILE A 307 16.56 0.82 19.38
C ILE A 307 17.02 1.54 20.65
N HIS A 308 16.67 2.82 20.80
CA HIS A 308 16.98 3.57 22.01
C HIS A 308 16.38 2.91 23.25
N ASN A 309 15.08 2.61 23.24
CA ASN A 309 14.39 1.98 24.37
C ASN A 309 14.95 0.58 24.70
N GLU A 310 15.34 -0.18 23.69
CA GLU A 310 15.88 -1.53 23.87
C GLU A 310 17.27 -1.52 24.51
N PHE A 311 18.14 -0.58 24.13
CA PHE A 311 19.55 -0.57 24.53
C PHE A 311 19.90 0.54 25.53
N MET A 312 18.97 1.39 25.94
CA MET A 312 19.23 2.49 26.90
C MET A 312 19.83 2.01 28.23
N LEU A 313 19.42 0.84 28.70
CA LEU A 313 19.93 0.24 29.95
C LEU A 313 21.13 -0.70 29.75
N TYR A 314 21.63 -0.86 28.52
CA TYR A 314 22.78 -1.71 28.27
C TYR A 314 24.07 -0.96 28.61
N GLU A 315 24.91 -1.63 29.38
CA GLU A 315 26.27 -1.19 29.69
C GLU A 315 27.20 -1.35 28.48
N GLU A 316 28.25 -0.52 28.44
CA GLU A 316 29.15 -0.41 27.29
C GLU A 316 29.72 -1.76 26.84
N PRO A 317 30.24 -2.66 27.71
CA PRO A 317 30.86 -3.91 27.25
C PRO A 317 29.85 -4.83 26.55
N LYS A 318 28.60 -4.86 27.05
CA LYS A 318 27.53 -5.69 26.51
C LYS A 318 27.05 -5.18 25.16
N LEU A 319 26.94 -3.86 25.00
CA LEU A 319 26.55 -3.26 23.73
C LEU A 319 27.69 -3.32 22.70
N ARG A 320 28.93 -3.12 23.13
CA ARG A 320 30.14 -3.30 22.30
C ARG A 320 30.20 -4.70 21.74
N GLU A 321 29.96 -5.71 22.57
CA GLU A 321 29.97 -7.10 22.11
C GLU A 321 28.95 -7.33 20.99
N ILE A 322 27.73 -6.80 21.13
CA ILE A 322 26.68 -6.90 20.09
C ILE A 322 27.15 -6.25 18.78
N VAL A 323 27.75 -5.06 18.84
CA VAL A 323 28.27 -4.34 17.67
C VAL A 323 29.43 -5.10 17.02
N LEU A 324 30.40 -5.58 17.80
CA LEU A 324 31.53 -6.35 17.26
C LEU A 324 31.06 -7.68 16.66
N GLN A 325 30.06 -8.33 17.25
CA GLN A 325 29.46 -9.54 16.69
C GLN A 325 28.72 -9.26 15.38
N SER A 326 28.06 -8.11 15.24
CA SER A 326 27.43 -7.74 13.96
C SER A 326 28.44 -7.43 12.87
N LEU A 327 29.62 -6.92 13.24
CA LEU A 327 30.70 -6.62 12.28
C LEU A 327 31.43 -7.87 11.78
N ARG A 328 31.48 -8.94 12.57
CA ARG A 328 32.10 -10.22 12.16
C ARG A 328 31.24 -11.05 11.19
N LYS A 329 29.98 -10.67 10.99
CA LYS A 329 28.99 -11.42 10.20
C LYS A 329 28.74 -10.85 8.79
N GLY A 330 29.35 -9.72 8.44
CA GLY A 330 29.18 -9.04 7.15
C GLY A 330 30.15 -9.49 6.07
#